data_AF-A0A2E9FV09-F1
#
_entry.id   AF-A0A2E9FV09-F1
#
_cell.length_a   1.000
_cell.length_b   1.000
_cell.length_c   1.000
_cell.angle_alpha   90.00
_cell.angle_beta   90.00
_cell.angle_gamma   90.00
#
_symmetry.space_group_name_H-M   'P 1'
#
loop_
_entity.id
_entity.type
_entity.pdbx_description
1 polymer ?
#
loop_
_entity_poly.entity_id
_entity_poly.type
_entity_poly.pdbx_seq_one_letter_code
_entity_poly.pdbx_strand_id
1 'polypeptide(L)'
;MKKTLGKMKKLSLYLSILFLPFLFMILINEWTRLNTNEAGYTRQWKGVLDIQGITAINSVKKSKDQCTWICHNDTNYCKENHVKLATPYFDKIDPIYFGIINSLRETGDYGLANIIFLVIIFPLIMYFSLVKSISLELNIRKLKRGERKNG
;
A
#
# COMPACT_ATOMS: atom_id res chain seq x y z
N MET A 1 -30.22 23.84 -6.14
CA MET A 1 -29.28 23.81 -4.99
C MET A 1 -29.03 22.40 -4.40
N LYS A 2 -30.06 21.64 -3.94
CA LYS A 2 -29.88 20.30 -3.32
C LYS A 2 -29.19 19.24 -4.21
N LYS A 3 -29.44 19.24 -5.52
CA LYS A 3 -28.85 18.28 -6.48
C LYS A 3 -27.33 18.50 -6.64
N THR A 4 -26.89 19.75 -6.65
CA THR A 4 -25.46 20.15 -6.73
C THR A 4 -24.72 19.80 -5.44
N LEU A 5 -25.34 20.03 -4.28
CA LEU A 5 -24.79 19.65 -2.96
C LEU A 5 -24.56 18.13 -2.85
N GLY A 6 -25.48 17.32 -3.39
CA GLY A 6 -25.32 15.86 -3.44
C GLY A 6 -24.19 15.38 -4.36
N LYS A 7 -23.91 16.10 -5.45
CA LYS A 7 -22.80 15.78 -6.37
C LYS A 7 -21.45 16.10 -5.72
N MET A 8 -21.33 17.24 -5.05
CA MET A 8 -20.10 17.64 -4.34
C MET A 8 -19.75 16.69 -3.19
N LYS A 9 -20.74 16.25 -2.40
CA LYS A 9 -20.53 15.28 -1.31
C LYS A 9 -20.02 13.92 -1.82
N LYS A 10 -20.51 13.47 -2.98
CA LYS A 10 -20.02 12.23 -3.61
C LYS A 10 -18.58 12.36 -4.10
N LEU A 11 -18.25 13.49 -4.73
CA LEU A 11 -16.89 13.75 -5.18
C LEU A 11 -15.92 13.80 -3.99
N SER A 12 -16.29 14.52 -2.93
CA SER A 12 -15.53 14.58 -1.68
C SER A 12 -15.31 13.19 -1.07
N LEU A 13 -16.35 12.35 -1.02
CA LEU A 13 -16.23 10.96 -0.57
C LEU A 13 -15.20 10.18 -1.39
N TYR A 14 -15.31 10.22 -2.73
CA TYR A 14 -14.41 9.45 -3.59
C TYR A 14 -12.96 9.94 -3.51
N LEU A 15 -12.73 11.25 -3.50
CA LEU A 15 -11.41 11.82 -3.30
C LEU A 15 -10.84 11.47 -1.92
N SER A 16 -11.67 11.46 -0.87
CA SER A 16 -11.22 11.07 0.47
C SER A 16 -10.78 9.61 0.52
N ILE A 17 -11.52 8.69 -0.12
CA ILE A 17 -11.15 7.27 -0.20
C ILE A 17 -9.81 7.09 -0.94
N LEU A 18 -9.58 7.90 -1.97
CA LEU A 18 -8.33 7.85 -2.73
C LEU A 18 -7.14 8.38 -1.93
N PHE A 19 -7.26 9.57 -1.33
CA PHE A 19 -6.10 10.28 -0.77
C PHE A 19 -5.85 10.02 0.71
N LEU A 20 -6.89 9.74 1.51
CA LEU A 20 -6.75 9.59 2.96
C LEU A 20 -5.76 8.48 3.36
N PRO A 21 -5.73 7.29 2.71
CA PRO A 21 -4.77 6.25 3.06
C PRO A 21 -3.31 6.70 2.85
N PHE A 22 -3.02 7.46 1.80
CA PHE A 22 -1.68 7.98 1.55
C PHE A 22 -1.28 9.05 2.57
N LEU A 23 -2.19 9.98 2.89
CA LEU A 23 -1.94 10.97 3.92
C LEU A 23 -1.68 10.32 5.29
N PHE A 24 -2.46 9.30 5.63
CA PHE A 24 -2.27 8.54 6.86
C PHE A 24 -0.92 7.81 6.88
N MET A 25 -0.54 7.15 5.78
CA MET A 25 0.77 6.48 5.66
C MET A 25 1.93 7.47 5.82
N ILE A 26 1.84 8.64 5.18
CA ILE A 26 2.84 9.71 5.35
C ILE A 26 2.92 10.12 6.81
N LEU A 27 1.80 10.43 7.45
CA LEU A 27 1.78 10.85 8.86
C LEU A 27 2.44 9.82 9.79
N ILE A 28 2.14 8.52 9.61
CA ILE A 28 2.74 7.46 10.42
C ILE A 28 4.24 7.36 10.17
N ASN A 29 4.69 7.43 8.91
CA ASN A 29 6.11 7.38 8.58
C ASN A 29 6.87 8.58 9.16
N GLU A 30 6.30 9.78 9.04
CA GLU A 30 6.88 11.02 9.58
C GLU A 30 6.98 10.96 11.11
N TRP A 31 5.90 10.53 11.77
CA TRP A 31 5.89 10.34 13.21
C TRP A 31 6.92 9.30 13.65
N THR A 32 7.01 8.17 12.96
CA THR A 32 8.00 7.12 13.26
C THR A 32 9.42 7.64 13.11
N ARG A 33 9.70 8.40 12.03
CA ARG A 33 11.02 9.01 11.81
C ARG A 33 11.44 9.96 12.92
N LEU A 34 10.51 10.76 13.46
CA LEU A 34 10.79 11.68 14.56
C LEU A 34 11.03 10.98 15.91
N ASN A 35 10.52 9.76 16.09
CA ASN A 35 10.63 9.01 17.34
C ASN A 35 11.67 7.88 17.30
N THR A 36 12.41 7.76 16.19
CA THR A 36 13.44 6.73 16.02
C THR A 36 14.82 7.31 16.37
N ASN A 37 15.50 6.66 17.32
CA ASN A 37 16.81 7.10 17.81
C ASN A 37 18.01 6.40 17.13
N GLU A 38 17.75 5.52 16.16
CA GLU A 38 18.79 4.83 15.40
C GLU A 38 19.09 5.52 14.06
N ALA A 39 20.33 5.41 13.60
CA ALA A 39 20.72 5.88 12.29
C ALA A 39 20.12 4.97 11.20
N GLY A 40 19.38 5.58 10.29
CA GLY A 40 18.77 4.93 9.14
C GLY A 40 19.79 4.36 8.14
N TYR A 41 19.39 3.32 7.41
CA TYR A 41 20.20 2.77 6.32
C TYR A 41 20.04 3.60 5.03
N THR A 42 21.13 4.18 4.53
CA THR A 42 21.15 4.91 3.25
C THR A 42 21.45 3.96 2.11
N ARG A 43 20.52 3.85 1.16
CA ARG A 43 20.72 3.10 -0.09
C ARG A 43 20.86 4.06 -1.26
N GLN A 44 21.88 3.86 -2.09
CA GLN A 44 21.94 4.48 -3.40
C GLN A 44 20.94 3.77 -4.33
N TRP A 45 19.96 4.51 -4.83
CA TRP A 45 19.03 4.00 -5.82
C TRP A 45 19.60 4.30 -7.21
N LYS A 46 19.80 3.24 -8.01
CA LYS A 46 20.29 3.35 -9.39
C LYS A 46 19.13 2.93 -10.29
N GLY A 47 18.45 3.91 -10.89
CA GLY A 47 17.26 3.73 -11.74
C GLY A 47 17.05 4.95 -12.65
N VAL A 48 15.89 5.05 -13.33
CA VAL A 48 15.62 6.12 -14.33
C VAL A 48 15.79 7.55 -13.78
N LEU A 49 15.67 7.73 -12.47
CA LEU A 49 15.99 8.97 -11.76
C LEU A 49 17.20 8.67 -10.86
N ASP A 50 18.41 9.17 -11.15
CA ASP A 50 19.53 9.06 -10.21
C ASP A 50 19.28 9.97 -9.00
N ILE A 51 18.57 9.44 -8.00
CA ILE A 51 18.25 10.16 -6.76
C ILE A 51 19.43 9.97 -5.79
N GLN A 52 19.98 11.06 -5.26
CA GLN A 52 20.96 11.01 -4.16
C GLN A 52 20.39 10.16 -3.01
N GLY A 53 21.23 9.32 -2.40
CA GLY A 53 20.83 8.17 -1.58
C GLY A 53 19.66 8.42 -0.63
N ILE A 54 18.65 7.55 -0.69
CA ILE A 54 17.47 7.62 0.18
C ILE A 54 17.83 6.93 1.50
N THR A 55 17.67 7.65 2.61
CA THR A 55 17.89 7.11 3.96
C THR A 55 16.58 6.56 4.50
N ALA A 56 16.56 5.24 4.75
CA ALA A 56 15.43 4.57 5.38
C ALA A 56 15.28 5.02 6.84
N ILE A 57 14.09 4.82 7.42
CA ILE A 57 13.86 5.12 8.84
C ILE A 57 14.66 4.16 9.73
N ASN A 58 14.70 2.88 9.36
CA ASN A 58 15.31 1.82 10.18
C ASN A 58 16.77 1.56 9.78
N SER A 59 17.57 1.08 10.72
CA SER A 59 18.96 0.67 10.50
C SER A 59 19.05 -0.68 9.76
N VAL A 60 20.26 -1.10 9.35
CA VAL A 60 20.51 -2.45 8.80
C VAL A 60 20.98 -3.45 9.87
N LYS A 61 21.04 -3.03 11.14
CA LYS A 61 21.55 -3.88 12.22
C LYS A 61 20.55 -4.99 12.51
N LYS A 62 21.02 -6.24 12.59
CA LYS A 62 20.18 -7.37 13.00
C LYS A 62 19.66 -7.15 14.41
N SER A 63 18.36 -7.24 14.60
CA SER A 63 17.69 -7.25 15.91
C SER A 63 16.65 -8.37 15.93
N LYS A 64 16.50 -9.05 17.06
CA LYS A 64 15.42 -10.04 17.25
C LYS A 64 14.17 -9.42 17.85
N ASP A 65 14.30 -8.24 18.46
CA ASP A 65 13.21 -7.55 19.15
C ASP A 65 12.32 -6.75 18.17
N GLN A 66 12.91 -6.28 17.06
CA GLN A 66 12.21 -5.49 16.06
C GLN A 66 12.74 -5.76 14.65
N CYS A 67 11.87 -5.58 13.65
CA CYS A 67 12.27 -5.61 12.25
C CYS A 67 13.14 -4.39 11.92
N THR A 68 14.28 -4.63 11.30
CA THR A 68 15.13 -3.58 10.74
C THR A 68 15.25 -3.76 9.23
N TRP A 69 16.01 -2.90 8.55
CA TRP A 69 16.24 -2.99 7.11
C TRP A 69 16.90 -4.31 6.69
N ILE A 70 17.50 -5.06 7.62
CA ILE A 70 18.02 -6.39 7.31
C ILE A 70 16.91 -7.32 6.77
N CYS A 71 15.66 -7.18 7.24
CA CYS A 71 14.54 -7.98 6.79
C CYS A 71 14.21 -7.76 5.30
N HIS A 72 14.55 -6.60 4.75
CA HIS A 72 14.45 -6.32 3.32
C HIS A 72 15.59 -6.98 2.53
N ASN A 73 16.79 -7.01 3.10
CA ASN A 73 17.98 -7.55 2.43
C ASN A 73 18.12 -9.07 2.56
N ASP A 74 17.58 -9.64 3.63
CA ASP A 74 17.61 -11.06 4.01
C ASP A 74 16.22 -11.44 4.55
N THR A 75 15.34 -11.84 3.62
CA THR A 75 13.97 -12.25 3.95
C THR A 75 13.95 -13.46 4.89
N ASN A 76 14.95 -14.34 4.83
CA ASN A 76 15.03 -15.52 5.70
C ASN A 76 15.22 -15.12 7.16
N TYR A 77 16.10 -14.15 7.43
CA TYR A 77 16.25 -13.59 8.78
C TYR A 77 14.91 -13.09 9.34
N CYS A 78 14.11 -12.40 8.52
CA CYS A 78 12.79 -11.92 8.91
C CYS A 78 11.83 -13.08 9.22
N LYS A 79 11.79 -14.07 8.35
CA LYS A 79 10.92 -15.25 8.49
C LYS A 79 11.23 -16.05 9.74
N GLU A 80 12.51 -16.19 10.09
CA GLU A 80 12.95 -16.95 11.27
C GLU A 80 12.67 -16.23 12.59
N ASN A 81 12.80 -14.90 12.63
CA ASN A 81 12.82 -14.16 13.90
C ASN A 81 11.57 -13.31 14.16
N HIS A 82 10.84 -12.89 13.12
CA HIS A 82 9.75 -11.91 13.27
C HIS A 82 8.39 -12.39 12.77
N VAL A 83 8.34 -13.42 11.93
CA VAL A 83 7.08 -13.93 11.38
C VAL A 83 6.67 -15.20 12.11
N LYS A 84 5.56 -15.14 12.85
CA LYS A 84 5.02 -16.29 13.61
C LYS A 84 3.78 -16.91 12.97
N LEU A 85 2.89 -16.08 12.42
CA LEU A 85 1.58 -16.52 11.94
C LEU A 85 1.64 -17.19 10.55
N ALA A 86 2.52 -16.70 9.67
CA ALA A 86 2.62 -17.19 8.31
C ALA A 86 3.58 -18.39 8.16
N THR A 87 4.34 -18.73 9.21
CA THR A 87 5.35 -19.81 9.19
C THR A 87 4.83 -21.14 8.68
N PRO A 88 3.64 -21.63 9.08
CA PRO A 88 3.11 -22.90 8.58
C PRO A 88 2.75 -22.89 7.09
N TYR A 89 2.75 -21.73 6.45
CA TYR A 89 2.28 -21.53 5.09
C TYR A 89 3.38 -21.05 4.12
N PHE A 90 4.62 -20.90 4.58
CA PHE A 90 5.71 -20.42 3.73
C PHE A 90 5.92 -21.29 2.49
N ASP A 91 5.78 -22.62 2.58
CA ASP A 91 5.90 -23.51 1.43
C ASP A 91 4.87 -23.21 0.31
N LYS A 92 3.75 -22.57 0.65
CA LYS A 92 2.71 -22.15 -0.29
C LYS A 92 2.87 -20.68 -0.72
N ILE A 93 3.28 -19.82 0.21
CA ILE A 93 3.40 -18.38 -0.03
C ILE A 93 4.66 -18.07 -0.84
N ASP A 94 5.79 -18.68 -0.49
CA ASP A 94 7.10 -18.38 -1.06
C ASP A 94 7.15 -18.59 -2.58
N PRO A 95 6.64 -19.70 -3.16
CA PRO A 95 6.66 -19.87 -4.61
C PRO A 95 5.89 -18.77 -5.35
N ILE A 96 4.77 -18.32 -4.78
CA ILE A 96 3.95 -17.25 -5.37
C ILE A 96 4.66 -15.90 -5.21
N TYR A 97 5.14 -15.61 -3.99
CA TYR A 97 5.82 -14.36 -3.66
C TYR A 97 7.09 -14.16 -4.49
N PHE A 98 7.99 -15.15 -4.49
CA PHE A 98 9.22 -15.09 -5.26
C PHE A 98 8.97 -15.22 -6.77
N GLY A 99 7.91 -15.91 -7.19
CA GLY A 99 7.44 -15.93 -8.57
C GLY A 99 7.13 -14.52 -9.09
N ILE A 100 6.32 -13.75 -8.36
CA ILE A 100 5.99 -12.36 -8.71
C ILE A 100 7.27 -11.50 -8.75
N ILE A 101 8.15 -11.62 -7.76
CA ILE A 101 9.41 -10.87 -7.72
C ILE A 101 10.27 -11.18 -8.96
N ASN A 102 10.40 -12.46 -9.31
CA ASN A 102 11.21 -12.86 -10.46
C ASN A 102 10.61 -12.33 -11.76
N SER A 103 9.30 -12.43 -11.96
CA SER A 103 8.63 -11.84 -13.13
C SER A 103 8.82 -10.32 -13.23
N LEU A 104 8.79 -9.61 -12.10
CA LEU A 104 9.06 -8.16 -12.09
C LEU A 104 10.54 -7.83 -12.33
N ARG A 105 11.47 -8.71 -11.98
CA ARG A 105 12.90 -8.51 -12.27
C ARG A 105 13.21 -8.71 -13.75
N GLU A 106 12.48 -9.59 -14.43
CA GLU A 106 12.61 -9.83 -15.87
C GLU A 106 12.28 -8.62 -16.74
N THR A 107 11.59 -7.59 -16.20
CA THR A 107 11.30 -6.35 -16.92
C THR A 107 12.51 -5.40 -17.05
N GLY A 108 13.67 -5.75 -16.48
CA GLY A 108 14.91 -4.97 -16.54
C GLY A 108 15.03 -3.90 -15.45
N ASP A 109 14.01 -3.07 -15.26
CA ASP A 109 13.94 -2.11 -14.14
C ASP A 109 12.92 -2.56 -13.09
N TYR A 110 13.40 -3.36 -12.14
CA TYR A 110 12.60 -3.89 -11.03
C TYR A 110 11.97 -2.77 -10.17
N GLY A 111 12.70 -1.66 -9.96
CA GLY A 111 12.22 -0.55 -9.14
C GLY A 111 11.03 0.13 -9.80
N LEU A 112 11.16 0.47 -11.08
CA LEU A 112 10.11 1.09 -11.85
C LEU A 112 8.90 0.17 -12.01
N ALA A 113 9.11 -1.11 -12.30
CA ALA A 113 8.02 -2.08 -12.44
C ALA A 113 7.19 -2.19 -11.15
N ASN A 114 7.84 -2.25 -9.99
CA ASN A 114 7.13 -2.25 -8.70
C ASN A 114 6.26 -0.99 -8.52
N ILE A 115 6.78 0.19 -8.85
CA ILE A 115 6.01 1.44 -8.75
C ILE A 115 4.80 1.39 -9.66
N ILE A 116 4.98 1.02 -10.93
CA ILE A 116 3.90 0.98 -11.92
C ILE A 116 2.82 -0.02 -11.50
N PHE A 117 3.17 -1.27 -11.20
CA PHE A 117 2.19 -2.30 -10.92
C PHE A 117 1.58 -2.18 -9.52
N LEU A 118 2.42 -2.10 -8.48
CA LEU A 118 1.97 -2.20 -7.09
C LEU A 118 1.48 -0.87 -6.50
N VAL A 119 2.02 0.27 -6.95
CA VAL A 119 1.66 1.60 -6.40
C VAL A 119 0.62 2.32 -7.25
N ILE A 120 0.61 2.10 -8.57
CA ILE A 120 -0.31 2.80 -9.48
C ILE A 120 -1.44 1.87 -9.95
N ILE A 121 -1.13 0.83 -10.72
CA ILE A 121 -2.16 0.04 -11.42
C ILE A 121 -3.08 -0.69 -10.44
N PHE A 122 -2.54 -1.50 -9.52
CA PHE A 122 -3.39 -2.26 -8.59
C PHE A 122 -4.23 -1.35 -7.68
N PRO A 123 -3.68 -0.30 -7.06
CA PRO A 123 -4.48 0.63 -6.27
C PRO A 123 -5.58 1.33 -7.08
N LEU A 124 -5.32 1.73 -8.33
CA LEU A 124 -6.34 2.33 -9.19
C LEU A 124 -7.47 1.35 -9.55
N ILE A 125 -7.14 0.08 -9.83
CA ILE A 125 -8.14 -0.97 -10.08
C ILE A 125 -9.00 -1.18 -8.83
N MET A 126 -8.38 -1.33 -7.65
CA MET A 126 -9.11 -1.50 -6.39
C MET A 126 -10.00 -0.30 -6.08
N TYR A 127 -9.48 0.92 -6.27
CA TYR A 127 -10.23 2.15 -6.08
C TYR A 127 -11.43 2.24 -7.03
N PHE A 128 -11.24 1.97 -8.32
CA PHE A 128 -12.32 1.97 -9.30
C PHE A 128 -13.44 0.98 -8.91
N SER A 129 -13.06 -0.26 -8.57
CA SER A 129 -14.00 -1.31 -8.14
C SER A 129 -14.77 -0.90 -6.88
N LEU A 130 -14.09 -0.30 -5.90
CA LEU A 130 -14.71 0.19 -4.66
C LEU A 130 -15.71 1.33 -4.93
N VAL A 131 -15.32 2.33 -5.72
CA VAL A 131 -16.20 3.45 -6.08
C VAL A 131 -17.44 2.96 -6.83
N LYS A 132 -17.28 2.01 -7.74
CA LYS A 132 -18.41 1.38 -8.45
C LYS A 132 -19.34 0.66 -7.48
N SER A 133 -18.78 -0.13 -6.56
CA SER A 133 -19.55 -0.86 -5.54
C SER A 133 -20.35 0.08 -4.65
N ILE A 134 -19.72 1.16 -4.15
CA ILE A 134 -20.40 2.21 -3.36
C ILE A 134 -21.51 2.88 -4.17
N SER A 135 -21.24 3.21 -5.43
CA SER A 135 -22.22 3.86 -6.30
C SER A 135 -23.46 2.99 -6.53
N LEU A 136 -23.27 1.68 -6.76
CA LEU A 136 -24.35 0.72 -6.91
C LEU A 136 -25.18 0.60 -5.63
N GLU A 137 -24.53 0.44 -4.47
CA GLU A 137 -25.19 0.36 -3.17
C GLU A 137 -26.03 1.62 -2.88
N LEU A 138 -25.49 2.80 -3.18
CA LEU A 138 -26.22 4.06 -3.03
C LEU A 138 -27.46 4.14 -3.94
N ASN A 139 -27.41 3.54 -5.13
CA ASN A 139 -28.56 3.50 -6.04
C ASN A 139 -29.61 2.51 -5.56
N ILE A 140 -29.22 1.32 -5.10
CA ILE A 140 -30.13 0.32 -4.51
C ILE A 140 -30.88 0.93 -3.32
N ARG A 141 -30.18 1.61 -2.41
CA ARG A 141 -30.81 2.29 -1.26
C ARG A 141 -31.81 3.36 -1.65
N LYS A 142 -31.61 4.05 -2.77
CA LYS A 142 -32.56 5.05 -3.28
C LYS A 142 -33.83 4.40 -3.81
N LEU A 143 -33.71 3.33 -4.59
CA LEU A 143 -34.84 2.58 -5.12
C LEU A 143 -35.71 2.04 -3.99
N LYS A 144 -35.10 1.34 -3.01
CA LYS A 144 -35.80 0.81 -1.81
C LYS A 144 -36.49 1.87 -0.94
N ARG A 145 -36.02 3.14 -1.00
CA ARG A 145 -36.66 4.27 -0.30
C ARG A 145 -37.78 4.90 -1.13
N GLY A 146 -37.70 4.83 -2.45
CA GLY A 146 -38.76 5.28 -3.36
C GLY A 146 -39.97 4.36 -3.28
N GLU A 147 -39.75 3.04 -3.32
CA GLU A 147 -40.80 2.03 -3.18
C GLU A 147 -41.57 2.19 -1.86
N ARG A 148 -40.87 2.36 -0.73
CA ARG A 148 -41.47 2.61 0.59
C ARG A 148 -42.25 3.92 0.74
N LYS A 149 -42.12 4.86 -0.19
CA LYS A 149 -42.88 6.12 -0.18
C LYS A 149 -44.13 6.07 -1.05
N ASN A 150 -44.24 5.05 -1.90
CA ASN A 150 -45.29 4.91 -2.90
C ASN A 150 -46.26 3.76 -2.60
N GLY A 151 -45.99 2.94 -1.58
CA GLY A 151 -46.90 1.93 -1.02
C GLY A 151 -47.25 2.28 0.41
#